data_AF-A0A518N455-F1
#
_entry.id   AF-A0A518N455-F1
#
_cell.length_a   1.000
_cell.length_b   1.000
_cell.length_c   1.000
_cell.angle_alpha   90.00
_cell.angle_beta   90.00
_cell.angle_gamma   90.00
#
_symmetry.space_group_name_H-M   'P 1'
#
loop_
_entity.id
_entity.type
_entity.pdbx_description
1 polymer ?
#
loop_
_entity_poly.entity_id
_entity_poly.type
_entity_poly.pdbx_seq_one_letter_code
_entity_poly.pdbx_strand_id
1 'polypeptide(L)' 'MDVESLLRAALREAGYGPDAIGSALPRMMRILQAEDVRLEVGRPLSRKEREYVRLQLEIGLNVSEIVAALKR' A
#
# COMPACT_ATOMS: atom_id res chain seq x y z
N MET A 1 -1.45 -2.93 -17.63
CA MET A 1 -1.80 -1.60 -17.11
C MET A 1 -1.40 -1.58 -15.65
N ASP A 2 -0.61 -0.62 -15.23
CA ASP A 2 -0.13 -0.51 -13.86
C ASP A 2 -1.29 -0.17 -12.89
N VAL A 3 -1.21 -0.65 -11.63
CA VAL A 3 -2.29 -0.50 -10.63
C VAL A 3 -2.54 0.96 -10.31
N GLU A 4 -1.47 1.75 -10.21
CA GLU A 4 -1.58 3.19 -9.96
C GLU A 4 -2.31 3.88 -11.12
N SER A 5 -1.99 3.49 -12.36
CA SER A 5 -2.67 3.97 -13.58
C SER A 5 -4.16 3.62 -13.61
N LEU A 6 -4.53 2.40 -13.20
CA LEU A 6 -5.93 1.98 -13.08
C LEU A 6 -6.69 2.82 -12.03
N LEU A 7 -6.09 3.02 -10.86
CA LEU A 7 -6.69 3.82 -9.79
C LEU A 7 -6.86 5.29 -10.21
N ARG A 8 -5.86 5.88 -10.88
CA ARG A 8 -5.97 7.24 -11.43
C ARG A 8 -7.13 7.37 -12.40
N ALA A 9 -7.32 6.40 -13.29
CA ALA A 9 -8.43 6.40 -14.23
C ALA A 9 -9.78 6.29 -13.51
N ALA A 10 -9.91 5.35 -12.58
CA ALA A 10 -11.14 5.13 -11.81
C ALA A 10 -11.54 6.35 -10.97
N LEU A 11 -10.58 6.98 -10.29
CA LEU A 11 -10.84 8.19 -9.50
C LEU A 11 -11.25 9.37 -10.38
N ARG A 12 -10.63 9.49 -11.56
CA ARG A 12 -11.02 10.53 -12.52
C ARG A 12 -12.44 10.30 -13.04
N GLU A 13 -12.81 9.06 -13.36
CA GLU A 13 -14.16 8.68 -13.79
C GLU A 13 -15.20 8.94 -12.70
N ALA A 14 -14.83 8.72 -11.43
CA ALA A 14 -15.67 9.05 -10.27
C ALA A 14 -15.78 10.56 -9.97
N GLY A 15 -15.14 11.43 -10.77
CA GLY A 15 -15.24 12.88 -10.65
C GLY A 15 -14.26 13.53 -9.68
N TYR A 16 -13.24 12.82 -9.20
CA TYR A 16 -12.20 13.43 -8.36
C TYR A 16 -11.29 14.34 -9.18
N GLY A 17 -10.99 15.52 -8.63
CA GLY A 17 -10.06 16.48 -9.23
C GLY A 17 -8.59 16.02 -9.15
N PRO A 18 -7.69 16.59 -9.98
CA PRO A 18 -6.27 16.23 -10.01
C PRO A 18 -5.57 16.33 -8.65
N ASP A 19 -5.87 17.36 -7.86
CA ASP A 19 -5.25 17.57 -6.54
C ASP A 19 -5.71 16.53 -5.50
N ALA A 20 -6.99 16.15 -5.55
CA ALA A 20 -7.55 15.09 -4.71
C ALA A 20 -6.93 13.74 -5.06
N ILE A 21 -6.75 13.46 -6.36
CA ILE A 21 -6.06 12.25 -6.83
C ILE A 21 -4.59 12.28 -6.37
N GLY A 22 -3.87 13.38 -6.59
CA GLY A 22 -2.46 13.51 -6.22
C GLY A 22 -2.21 13.33 -4.73
N SER A 23 -3.11 13.81 -3.88
CA SER A 23 -2.98 13.71 -2.42
C SER A 23 -3.44 12.35 -1.87
N ALA A 24 -4.50 11.74 -2.42
CA ALA A 24 -5.06 10.50 -1.89
C ALA A 24 -4.36 9.24 -2.42
N LEU A 25 -3.89 9.25 -3.66
CA LEU A 25 -3.36 8.08 -4.34
C LEU A 25 -2.15 7.44 -3.63
N PRO A 26 -1.14 8.20 -3.14
CA PRO A 26 -0.01 7.60 -2.41
C PRO A 26 -0.46 6.87 -1.14
N ARG A 27 -1.53 7.33 -0.49
CA ARG A 27 -2.10 6.66 0.69
C ARG A 27 -2.81 5.37 0.29
N MET A 28 -3.59 5.39 -0.79
CA MET A 28 -4.27 4.19 -1.32
C MET A 28 -3.25 3.11 -1.72
N MET A 29 -2.19 3.50 -2.42
CA MET A 29 -1.11 2.57 -2.80
C MET A 29 -0.47 1.91 -1.57
N ARG A 30 -0.15 2.68 -0.51
CA ARG A 30 0.38 2.12 0.74
C ARG A 30 -0.59 1.16 1.43
N ILE A 31 -1.90 1.41 1.37
CA ILE A 31 -2.91 0.49 1.92
C ILE A 31 -2.90 -0.84 1.16
N LEU A 32 -2.85 -0.79 -0.17
CA LEU A 32 -2.78 -1.99 -1.02
C LEU A 32 -1.50 -2.77 -0.77
N GLN A 33 -0.35 -2.09 -0.72
CA GLN A 33 0.94 -2.72 -0.42
C GLN A 33 0.96 -3.36 0.98
N ALA A 34 0.34 -2.75 1.98
CA ALA A 34 0.24 -3.34 3.31
C ALA A 34 -0.60 -4.63 3.31
N GLU A 35 -1.61 -4.69 2.44
CA GLU A 35 -2.41 -5.91 2.23
C GLU A 35 -1.61 -6.98 1.48
N ASP A 36 -0.82 -6.60 0.47
CA ASP A 36 0.09 -7.51 -0.22
C ASP A 36 1.08 -8.17 0.77
N VAL A 37 1.65 -7.40 1.70
CA VAL A 37 2.49 -7.94 2.79
C VAL A 37 1.73 -8.98 3.61
N ARG A 38 0.48 -8.70 3.99
CA ARG A 38 -0.34 -9.64 4.79
C ARG A 38 -0.59 -10.94 4.04
N LEU A 39 -0.92 -10.84 2.74
CA LEU A 39 -1.16 -12.00 1.88
C LEU A 39 0.12 -12.83 1.70
N GLU A 40 1.26 -12.18 1.43
CA GLU A 40 2.54 -12.86 1.22
C GLU A 40 3.11 -13.50 2.48
N VAL A 41 2.90 -12.87 3.65
CA VAL A 41 3.27 -13.45 4.94
C VAL A 41 2.46 -14.72 5.23
N GLY A 42 1.23 -14.83 4.71
CA GLY A 42 0.41 -16.03 4.81
C GLY A 42 -0.23 -16.25 6.19
N ARG A 43 -0.21 -15.24 7.07
CA ARG A 43 -0.87 -15.26 8.38
C ARG A 43 -1.38 -13.87 8.77
N PRO A 44 -2.34 -13.79 9.72
CA PRO A 44 -2.70 -12.52 10.31
C PRO A 44 -1.49 -11.81 10.94
N LEU A 45 -1.42 -10.50 10.74
CA LEU A 45 -0.44 -9.63 11.39
C LEU A 45 -1.00 -9.14 12.73
N SER A 46 -0.18 -9.21 13.77
CA SER A 46 -0.45 -8.58 15.06
C SER A 46 -0.56 -7.06 14.91
N ARG A 47 -1.06 -6.39 15.96
CA ARG A 47 -1.12 -4.92 15.98
C ARG A 47 0.26 -4.27 15.77
N LYS A 48 1.30 -4.79 16.41
CA LYS A 48 2.67 -4.29 16.29
C LYS A 48 3.24 -4.48 14.89
N GLU A 49 2.98 -5.64 14.28
CA GLU A 49 3.42 -5.91 12.91
C GLU A 49 2.72 -5.02 11.90
N ARG A 50 1.41 -4.78 12.04
CA ARG A 50 0.69 -3.82 11.18
C ARG A 50 1.26 -2.41 11.27
N GLU A 51 1.60 -1.96 12.48
CA GLU A 51 2.23 -0.66 12.69
C GLU A 51 3.62 -0.60 12.07
N TYR A 52 4.41 -1.66 12.22
CA TYR A 52 5.71 -1.82 11.57
C TYR A 52 5.59 -1.71 10.05
N VAL A 53 4.72 -2.51 9.42
CA VAL A 53 4.49 -2.49 7.96
C VAL A 53 4.13 -1.08 7.48
N ARG A 54 3.19 -0.42 8.16
CA ARG A 54 2.79 0.96 7.82
C ARG A 54 3.98 1.91 7.83
N LEU A 55 4.81 1.86 8.87
CA LEU A 55 5.98 2.73 9.00
C LEU A 55 7.01 2.42 7.92
N GLN A 56 7.28 1.14 7.63
CA GLN A 56 8.26 0.75 6.61
C GLN A 56 7.85 1.23 5.22
N LEU A 57 6.57 1.11 4.87
CA LEU A 57 6.04 1.64 3.60
C LEU A 57 6.10 3.16 3.53
N GLU A 58 5.95 3.85 4.66
CA GLU A 58 6.05 5.30 4.73
C GLU A 58 7.48 5.82 4.54
N ILE A 59 8.49 5.05 4.97
CA ILE A 59 9.90 5.39 4.76
C ILE A 59 10.47 4.83 3.45
N GLY A 60 9.65 4.17 2.63
CA GLY A 60 9.98 3.80 1.25
C GLY A 60 10.46 2.36 1.02
N LEU A 61 10.35 1.46 2.00
CA LEU A 61 10.62 0.04 1.75
C LEU A 61 9.55 -0.58 0.86
N ASN A 62 9.94 -1.57 0.05
CA ASN A 62 9.03 -2.34 -0.77
C ASN A 62 8.44 -3.55 -0.03
N VAL A 63 7.40 -4.15 -0.61
CA VAL A 63 6.67 -5.30 -0.03
C VAL A 63 7.63 -6.47 0.27
N SER A 64 8.51 -6.83 -0.67
CA SER A 64 9.40 -7.98 -0.52
C SER A 64 10.42 -7.79 0.61
N GLU A 65 10.97 -6.58 0.79
CA GLU A 65 11.86 -6.25 1.91
C GLU A 65 11.16 -6.43 3.26
N ILE A 66 9.92 -5.96 3.36
CA ILE A 66 9.11 -6.04 4.58
C ILE A 66 8.73 -7.49 4.88
N VAL A 67 8.30 -8.25 3.87
CA VAL A 67 7.97 -9.68 4.00
C VAL A 67 9.18 -10.47 4.47
N ALA A 68 10.37 -10.19 3.92
CA ALA A 68 11.61 -10.83 4.33
C ALA A 68 11.98 -10.52 5.80
N ALA A 69 11.65 -9.33 6.31
CA ALA A 69 11.86 -8.99 7.72
C ALA A 69 10.87 -9.70 8.66
N LEU A 70 9.62 -9.92 8.23
CA LEU A 70 8.57 -10.55 9.05
C LEU A 70 8.61 -12.09 9.09
N LYS A 71 9.28 -12.72 8.13
CA LYS A 71 9.45 -14.19 8.05
C LYS A 71 10.72 -14.69 8.74
N ARG A 72 11.58 -13.79 9.23
CA ARG A 72 12.73 -14.13 10.07
C ARG A 72 12.28 -14.38 11.51
#